data_AF-A0A329S979-F1
#
_entry.id   AF-A0A329S979-F1
#
_cell.length_a   1.000
_cell.length_b   1.000
_cell.length_c   1.000
_cell.angle_alpha   90.00
_cell.angle_beta   90.00
_cell.angle_gamma   90.00
#
_symmetry.space_group_name_H-M   'P 1'
#
loop_
_entity.id
_entity.type
_entity.pdbx_description
1 polymer ?
#
loop_
_entity_poly.entity_id
_entity_poly.type
_entity_poly.pdbx_seq_one_letter_code
_entity_poly.pdbx_strand_id
1 'polypeptide(L)'
;MTNRLGYDANVKVKAQTRPASIHRGAFTFSRSVATPNMIVFHWWDRKPVHYLCTGSAKTESTINRNVKRVGAISVPCPAAVNDYQRWIGGVDVHDQLRLQQFSLQTSTKFKKYCKYLFLSFVDLTLVNAYISHKETARITSTAAMKRGEWYGILQNQLLQLKAEDFVGVMETPPPSNQKRKRSQLRLSHAFEQCEDWVTVSGVHRRRQRSCKVCLRTDRKKKSFATTCFEIWHDDFDCGQTIPAKLGKRFVLRRLGQEAGERKKTRRELQLLAGGEEGDDENDSD
;
A
#
# COMPACT_ATOMS: atom_id res chain seq x y z
N MET A 1 6.82 -14.04 -10.82
CA MET A 1 7.74 -14.85 -9.97
C MET A 1 8.68 -15.69 -10.81
N THR A 2 8.18 -16.39 -11.81
CA THR A 2 8.91 -17.33 -12.68
C THR A 2 10.02 -16.73 -13.57
N ASN A 3 10.13 -15.39 -13.65
CA ASN A 3 11.19 -14.68 -14.40
C ASN A 3 12.35 -14.21 -13.52
N ARG A 4 12.41 -14.68 -12.26
CA ARG A 4 13.53 -14.39 -11.35
C ARG A 4 14.71 -15.33 -11.65
N LEU A 5 15.93 -14.82 -11.54
CA LEU A 5 17.15 -15.62 -11.63
C LEU A 5 17.16 -16.70 -10.55
N GLY A 6 17.65 -17.90 -10.87
CA GLY A 6 17.70 -19.04 -9.95
C GLY A 6 16.35 -19.76 -9.73
N TYR A 7 15.28 -19.36 -10.41
CA TYR A 7 14.02 -20.11 -10.39
C TYR A 7 14.16 -21.39 -11.21
N ASP A 8 13.88 -22.55 -10.60
CA ASP A 8 14.03 -23.86 -11.26
C ASP A 8 13.16 -23.97 -12.52
N ALA A 9 13.78 -24.32 -13.64
CA ALA A 9 13.12 -24.53 -14.92
C ALA A 9 12.13 -25.70 -14.88
N ASN A 10 12.36 -26.70 -14.03
CA ASN A 10 11.51 -27.89 -13.91
C ASN A 10 10.11 -27.58 -13.36
N VAL A 11 9.98 -26.51 -12.57
CA VAL A 11 8.70 -26.06 -11.98
C VAL A 11 8.10 -24.88 -12.79
N LYS A 12 8.78 -24.47 -13.87
CA LYS A 12 8.35 -23.35 -14.68
C LYS A 12 7.34 -23.83 -15.73
N VAL A 13 6.08 -23.51 -15.48
CA VAL A 13 4.97 -23.80 -16.38
C VAL A 13 4.89 -22.75 -17.48
N LYS A 14 4.87 -23.19 -18.76
CA LYS A 14 4.69 -22.30 -19.93
C LYS A 14 3.22 -21.98 -20.22
N ALA A 15 2.31 -22.89 -19.90
CA ALA A 15 0.88 -22.71 -20.15
C ALA A 15 0.26 -21.66 -19.21
N GLN A 16 -0.58 -20.76 -19.73
CA GLN A 16 -1.23 -19.72 -18.92
C GLN A 16 -2.47 -20.22 -18.18
N THR A 17 -3.05 -21.33 -18.63
CA THR A 17 -4.25 -21.97 -18.10
C THR A 17 -3.99 -23.46 -17.89
N ARG A 18 -4.76 -24.10 -17.00
CA ARG A 18 -4.65 -25.53 -16.76
C ARG A 18 -5.09 -26.33 -18.01
N PRO A 19 -4.23 -27.19 -18.58
CA PRO A 19 -4.63 -28.12 -19.65
C PRO A 19 -5.72 -29.08 -19.20
N ALA A 20 -6.58 -29.52 -20.12
CA ALA A 20 -7.67 -30.46 -19.81
C ALA A 20 -7.17 -31.81 -19.27
N SER A 21 -5.99 -32.26 -19.72
CA SER A 21 -5.34 -33.51 -19.29
C SER A 21 -4.84 -33.49 -17.84
N ILE A 22 -4.64 -32.31 -17.25
CA ILE A 22 -4.12 -32.18 -15.88
C ILE A 22 -5.28 -31.98 -14.93
N HIS A 23 -5.45 -32.86 -13.95
CA HIS A 23 -6.48 -32.70 -12.91
C HIS A 23 -6.27 -31.41 -12.11
N ARG A 24 -7.38 -30.75 -11.77
CA ARG A 24 -7.35 -29.58 -10.88
C ARG A 24 -6.83 -30.02 -9.52
N GLY A 25 -5.87 -29.27 -8.99
CA GLY A 25 -5.21 -29.56 -7.73
C GLY A 25 -3.83 -30.20 -7.87
N ALA A 26 -3.44 -30.66 -9.07
CA ALA A 26 -2.11 -31.21 -9.29
C ALA A 26 -1.01 -30.18 -8.97
N PHE A 27 0.09 -30.62 -8.37
CA PHE A 27 1.21 -29.77 -8.02
C PHE A 27 2.56 -30.45 -8.25
N THR A 28 3.61 -29.66 -8.43
CA THR A 28 4.99 -30.15 -8.58
C THR A 28 5.92 -29.31 -7.72
N PHE A 29 6.80 -29.98 -6.98
CA PHE A 29 7.79 -29.34 -6.12
C PHE A 29 9.18 -29.40 -6.75
N SER A 30 9.97 -28.38 -6.46
CA SER A 30 11.43 -28.43 -6.50
C SER A 30 11.99 -27.91 -5.18
N ARG A 31 13.14 -28.44 -4.80
CA ARG A 31 13.88 -28.05 -3.60
C ARG A 31 15.16 -27.35 -4.05
N SER A 32 15.50 -26.25 -3.39
CA SER A 32 16.77 -25.59 -3.65
C SER A 32 17.94 -26.49 -3.26
N VAL A 33 18.95 -26.55 -4.14
CA VAL A 33 20.20 -27.28 -3.89
C VAL A 33 21.05 -26.56 -2.84
N ALA A 34 21.05 -25.22 -2.85
CA ALA A 34 21.84 -24.41 -1.92
C ALA A 34 21.19 -24.28 -0.53
N THR A 35 19.86 -24.39 -0.45
CA THR A 35 19.12 -24.23 0.81
C THR A 35 18.03 -25.31 0.90
N PRO A 36 18.31 -26.47 1.54
CA PRO A 36 17.39 -27.61 1.56
C PRO A 36 15.99 -27.33 2.14
N ASN A 37 15.90 -26.34 3.02
CA ASN A 37 14.66 -25.89 3.65
C ASN A 37 13.82 -24.98 2.75
N MET A 38 14.34 -24.55 1.60
CA MET A 38 13.63 -23.72 0.64
C MET A 38 13.04 -24.60 -0.47
N ILE A 39 11.72 -24.52 -0.62
CA ILE A 39 10.98 -25.23 -1.66
C ILE A 39 10.22 -24.25 -2.54
N VAL A 40 10.19 -24.56 -3.82
CA VAL A 40 9.38 -23.86 -4.81
C VAL A 40 8.41 -24.86 -5.40
N PHE A 41 7.18 -24.45 -5.65
CA PHE A 41 6.21 -25.33 -6.29
C PHE A 41 5.24 -24.55 -7.14
N HIS A 42 4.62 -25.24 -8.09
CA HIS A 42 3.42 -24.74 -8.74
C HIS A 42 2.23 -25.63 -8.39
N TRP A 43 1.06 -25.00 -8.33
CA TRP A 43 -0.21 -25.65 -8.06
C TRP A 43 -1.23 -25.28 -9.15
N TRP A 44 -1.91 -26.29 -9.68
CA TRP A 44 -2.84 -26.18 -10.79
C TRP A 44 -4.27 -25.92 -10.32
N ASP A 45 -4.67 -24.65 -10.28
CA ASP A 45 -6.07 -24.29 -10.10
C ASP A 45 -6.78 -24.12 -11.47
N ARG A 46 -7.42 -22.96 -11.74
CA ARG A 46 -7.79 -22.59 -13.11
C ARG A 46 -6.58 -22.14 -13.93
N LYS A 47 -5.61 -21.53 -13.25
CA LYS A 47 -4.33 -21.06 -13.76
C LYS A 47 -3.22 -21.62 -12.87
N PRO A 48 -1.98 -21.76 -13.38
CA PRO A 48 -0.87 -22.18 -12.53
C PRO A 48 -0.56 -21.07 -11.51
N VAL A 49 -0.43 -21.46 -10.24
CA VAL A 49 -0.04 -20.56 -9.16
C VAL A 49 1.30 -21.03 -8.63
N HIS A 50 2.27 -20.11 -8.53
CA HIS A 50 3.63 -20.42 -8.09
C HIS A 50 3.86 -19.90 -6.67
N TYR A 51 4.48 -20.74 -5.85
CA TYR A 51 4.81 -20.43 -4.46
C TYR A 51 6.29 -20.72 -4.21
N LEU A 52 6.85 -19.96 -3.28
CA LEU A 52 8.15 -20.20 -2.68
C LEU A 52 7.95 -20.12 -1.18
N CYS A 53 8.39 -21.14 -0.47
CA CYS A 53 8.35 -21.15 0.97
C CYS A 53 9.65 -21.72 1.53
N THR A 54 9.96 -21.28 2.75
CA THR A 54 11.07 -21.77 3.55
C THR A 54 10.49 -22.41 4.81
N GLY A 55 11.03 -23.56 5.21
CA GLY A 55 10.59 -24.28 6.41
C GLY A 55 9.22 -24.95 6.32
N SER A 56 8.61 -25.00 5.13
CA SER A 56 7.33 -25.71 4.92
C SER A 56 7.58 -27.15 4.47
N ALA A 57 6.81 -28.09 5.02
CA ALA A 57 6.86 -29.48 4.63
C ALA A 57 6.22 -29.68 3.24
N LYS A 58 6.74 -30.66 2.47
CA LYS A 58 6.13 -31.07 1.19
C LYS A 58 4.92 -31.98 1.45
N THR A 59 3.95 -31.49 2.21
CA THR A 59 2.74 -32.24 2.57
C THR A 59 1.57 -31.83 1.69
N GLU A 60 0.74 -32.80 1.37
CA GLU A 60 -0.55 -32.59 0.72
C GLU A 60 -1.60 -32.20 1.76
N SER A 61 -2.53 -31.35 1.33
CA SER A 61 -3.70 -30.91 2.06
C SER A 61 -4.84 -30.74 1.06
N THR A 62 -6.01 -30.35 1.54
CA THR A 62 -7.16 -30.00 0.69
C THR A 62 -7.61 -28.57 0.92
N ILE A 63 -8.20 -27.96 -0.10
CA ILE A 63 -8.81 -26.64 -0.03
C ILE A 63 -10.19 -26.65 -0.69
N ASN A 64 -11.17 -26.06 -0.01
CA ASN A 64 -12.51 -25.90 -0.56
C ASN A 64 -12.56 -24.77 -1.58
N ARG A 65 -13.10 -25.05 -2.75
CA ARG A 65 -13.21 -24.08 -3.86
C ARG A 65 -14.62 -24.06 -4.42
N ASN A 66 -15.22 -22.88 -4.43
CA ASN A 66 -16.53 -22.67 -5.05
C ASN A 66 -16.38 -22.59 -6.58
N VAL A 67 -17.00 -23.55 -7.27
CA VAL A 67 -17.06 -23.61 -8.72
C VAL A 67 -18.45 -23.14 -9.16
N LYS A 68 -18.48 -22.22 -10.13
CA LYS A 68 -19.74 -21.71 -10.69
C LYS A 68 -20.59 -22.88 -11.17
N ARG A 69 -21.86 -22.91 -10.76
CA ARG A 69 -22.88 -23.93 -11.12
C ARG A 69 -22.68 -25.34 -10.54
N VAL A 70 -21.53 -25.64 -9.92
CA VAL A 70 -21.23 -26.96 -9.32
C VAL A 70 -21.27 -26.89 -7.79
N GLY A 71 -20.99 -25.73 -7.20
CA GLY A 71 -20.93 -25.56 -5.76
C GLY A 71 -19.51 -25.74 -5.21
N ALA A 72 -19.42 -26.04 -3.91
CA ALA A 72 -18.13 -26.19 -3.24
C ALA A 72 -17.53 -27.56 -3.58
N ILE A 73 -16.29 -27.57 -4.08
CA ILE A 73 -15.53 -28.80 -4.30
C ILE A 73 -14.24 -28.80 -3.49
N SER A 74 -13.88 -29.96 -2.96
CA SER A 74 -12.58 -30.18 -2.32
C SER A 74 -11.52 -30.44 -3.40
N VAL A 75 -10.43 -29.69 -3.35
CA VAL A 75 -9.33 -29.77 -4.32
C VAL A 75 -8.04 -30.06 -3.57
N PRO A 76 -7.22 -31.03 -4.01
CA PRO A 76 -5.92 -31.26 -3.41
C PRO A 76 -5.01 -30.04 -3.63
N CYS A 77 -4.20 -29.71 -2.63
CA CYS A 77 -3.23 -28.62 -2.70
C CYS A 77 -2.07 -28.87 -1.73
N PRO A 78 -0.90 -28.27 -1.97
CA PRO A 78 0.15 -28.25 -0.96
C PRO A 78 -0.32 -27.58 0.34
N ALA A 79 0.08 -28.10 1.50
CA ALA A 79 -0.26 -27.50 2.80
C ALA A 79 0.16 -26.02 2.90
N ALA A 80 1.30 -25.68 2.29
CA ALA A 80 1.79 -24.31 2.16
C ALA A 80 0.78 -23.33 1.52
N VAL A 81 -0.13 -23.81 0.66
CA VAL A 81 -1.20 -22.99 0.07
C VAL A 81 -2.22 -22.59 1.14
N ASN A 82 -2.58 -23.52 2.03
CA ASN A 82 -3.50 -23.24 3.13
C ASN A 82 -2.87 -22.30 4.15
N ASP A 83 -1.60 -22.52 4.50
CA ASP A 83 -0.86 -21.60 5.38
C ASP A 83 -0.80 -20.20 4.79
N TYR A 84 -0.44 -20.08 3.52
CA TYR A 84 -0.42 -18.79 2.84
C TYR A 84 -1.79 -18.12 2.88
N GLN A 85 -2.86 -18.84 2.52
CA GLN A 85 -4.21 -18.28 2.48
C GLN A 85 -4.70 -17.85 3.87
N ARG A 86 -4.31 -18.57 4.92
CA ARG A 86 -4.64 -18.25 6.32
C ARG A 86 -4.00 -16.94 6.78
N TRP A 87 -2.78 -16.64 6.32
CA TRP A 87 -1.98 -15.53 6.86
C TRP A 87 -1.84 -14.32 5.93
N ILE A 88 -2.03 -14.46 4.60
CA ILE A 88 -1.80 -13.37 3.64
C ILE A 88 -2.71 -12.16 3.86
N GLY A 89 -3.89 -12.35 4.44
CA GLY A 89 -4.87 -11.29 4.68
C GLY A 89 -4.56 -10.38 5.87
N GLY A 90 -3.52 -10.64 6.65
CA GLY A 90 -3.27 -9.88 7.89
C GLY A 90 -3.14 -8.37 7.68
N VAL A 91 -2.42 -7.95 6.62
CA VAL A 91 -2.25 -6.53 6.28
C VAL A 91 -3.54 -5.92 5.79
N ASP A 92 -4.27 -6.60 4.89
CA ASP A 92 -5.52 -6.09 4.32
C ASP A 92 -6.61 -5.96 5.40
N VAL A 93 -6.69 -6.92 6.32
CA VAL A 93 -7.62 -6.88 7.46
C VAL A 93 -7.26 -5.73 8.40
N HIS A 94 -5.98 -5.51 8.68
CA HIS A 94 -5.53 -4.37 9.49
C HIS A 94 -5.88 -3.04 8.82
N ASP A 95 -5.57 -2.89 7.52
CA ASP A 95 -5.90 -1.68 6.75
C ASP A 95 -7.40 -1.45 6.66
N GLN A 96 -8.19 -2.52 6.51
CA GLN A 96 -9.65 -2.47 6.58
C GLN A 96 -10.13 -1.94 7.95
N LEU A 97 -9.60 -2.48 9.06
CA LEU A 97 -9.94 -1.97 10.39
C LEU A 97 -9.54 -0.51 10.55
N ARG A 98 -8.42 -0.10 9.95
CA ARG A 98 -7.87 1.26 10.03
C ARG A 98 -8.70 2.27 9.22
N LEU A 99 -9.08 1.96 7.99
CA LEU A 99 -9.71 2.88 7.03
C LEU A 99 -11.25 2.93 7.08
N GLN A 100 -11.89 2.06 7.86
CA GLN A 100 -13.35 2.00 7.97
C GLN A 100 -13.92 3.07 8.94
N GLN A 101 -14.81 2.66 9.85
CA GLN A 101 -15.77 3.50 10.56
C GLN A 101 -15.17 4.54 11.51
N PHE A 102 -13.92 4.34 11.95
CA PHE A 102 -13.27 5.18 12.96
C PHE A 102 -11.97 5.84 12.47
N SER A 103 -11.79 5.93 11.14
CA SER A 103 -10.58 6.48 10.52
C SER A 103 -10.52 8.01 10.64
N LEU A 104 -9.57 8.51 11.43
CA LEU A 104 -9.27 9.93 11.56
C LEU A 104 -8.64 10.49 10.28
N GLN A 105 -7.80 9.69 9.63
CA GLN A 105 -7.17 10.04 8.37
C GLN A 105 -8.20 10.40 7.29
N THR A 106 -9.32 9.68 7.22
CA THR A 106 -10.36 9.91 6.20
C THR A 106 -11.42 10.92 6.63
N SER A 107 -11.57 11.16 7.95
CA SER A 107 -12.59 12.08 8.47
C SER A 107 -12.21 13.56 8.29
N THR A 108 -10.92 13.87 8.16
CA THR A 108 -10.42 15.24 8.08
C THR A 108 -9.50 15.46 6.89
N LYS A 109 -9.63 16.61 6.21
CA LYS A 109 -8.77 16.99 5.09
C LYS A 109 -7.84 18.13 5.51
N PHE A 110 -6.54 17.93 5.30
CA PHE A 110 -5.53 18.97 5.55
C PHE A 110 -4.81 19.35 4.27
N LYS A 111 -4.44 20.63 4.14
CA LYS A 111 -3.61 21.13 3.03
C LYS A 111 -2.20 20.52 3.02
N LYS A 112 -1.65 20.20 4.21
CA LYS A 112 -0.30 19.65 4.37
C LYS A 112 -0.34 18.14 4.59
N TYR A 113 0.34 17.39 3.72
CA TYR A 113 0.43 15.92 3.79
C TYR A 113 0.93 15.39 5.15
N CYS A 114 1.84 16.09 5.83
CA CYS A 114 2.36 15.64 7.14
C CYS A 114 1.26 15.46 8.19
N LYS A 115 0.20 16.29 8.16
CA LYS A 115 -0.93 16.16 9.10
C LYS A 115 -1.74 14.89 8.82
N TYR A 116 -1.94 14.59 7.53
CA TYR A 116 -2.60 13.36 7.08
C TYR A 116 -1.79 12.10 7.45
N LEU A 117 -0.46 12.17 7.33
CA LEU A 117 0.45 11.10 7.76
C LEU A 117 0.41 10.92 9.29
N PHE A 118 0.39 12.01 10.06
CA PHE A 118 0.25 11.94 11.51
C PHE A 118 -1.03 11.21 11.93
N LEU A 119 -2.19 11.62 11.39
CA LEU A 119 -3.44 10.92 11.70
C LEU A 119 -3.42 9.46 11.27
N SER A 120 -2.70 9.13 10.19
CA SER A 120 -2.55 7.74 9.76
C SER A 120 -1.84 6.86 10.80
N PHE A 121 -0.86 7.43 11.51
CA PHE A 121 -0.18 6.78 12.62
C PHE A 121 -1.10 6.67 13.83
N VAL A 122 -1.90 7.70 14.13
CA VAL A 122 -2.90 7.62 15.21
C VAL A 122 -3.89 6.49 14.96
N ASP A 123 -4.44 6.39 13.74
CA ASP A 123 -5.35 5.30 13.37
C ASP A 123 -4.69 3.92 13.55
N LEU A 124 -3.42 3.78 13.13
CA LEU A 124 -2.62 2.57 13.32
C LEU A 124 -2.46 2.23 14.81
N THR A 125 -2.12 3.22 15.65
CA THR A 125 -1.97 3.01 17.09
C THR A 125 -3.28 2.63 17.76
N LEU A 126 -4.40 3.24 17.38
CA LEU A 126 -5.72 2.92 17.93
C LEU A 126 -6.14 1.49 17.59
N VAL A 127 -5.91 1.03 16.36
CA VAL A 127 -6.16 -0.36 15.96
C VAL A 127 -5.30 -1.32 16.77
N ASN A 128 -4.00 -1.04 16.91
CA ASN A 128 -3.07 -1.89 17.66
C ASN A 128 -3.42 -1.95 19.16
N ALA A 129 -3.81 -0.83 19.75
CA ALA A 129 -4.25 -0.78 21.14
C ALA A 129 -5.53 -1.60 21.36
N TYR A 130 -6.49 -1.53 20.43
CA TYR A 130 -7.70 -2.37 20.49
C TYR A 130 -7.40 -3.87 20.31
N ILE A 131 -6.46 -4.24 19.42
CA ILE A 131 -6.01 -5.63 19.30
C ILE A 131 -5.40 -6.11 20.62
N SER A 132 -4.58 -5.27 21.26
CA SER A 132 -3.97 -5.56 22.56
C SER A 132 -5.02 -5.72 23.66
N HIS A 133 -6.06 -4.89 23.67
CA HIS A 133 -7.21 -5.04 24.56
C HIS A 133 -7.92 -6.38 24.36
N LYS A 134 -8.20 -6.76 23.11
CA LYS A 134 -8.82 -8.05 22.80
C LYS A 134 -7.97 -9.23 23.26
N GLU A 135 -6.67 -9.15 23.08
CA GLU A 135 -5.75 -10.21 23.52
C GLU A 135 -5.65 -10.29 25.04
N THR A 136 -5.62 -9.14 25.72
CA THR A 136 -5.65 -9.07 27.19
C THR A 136 -6.94 -9.67 27.74
N ALA A 137 -8.09 -9.32 27.17
CA ALA A 137 -9.38 -9.91 27.55
C ALA A 137 -9.40 -11.43 27.35
N ARG A 138 -8.80 -11.92 26.26
CA ARG A 138 -8.65 -13.36 26.00
C ARG A 138 -7.80 -14.06 27.05
N ILE A 139 -6.65 -13.47 27.42
CA ILE A 139 -5.74 -14.04 28.43
C ILE A 139 -6.40 -14.06 29.81
N THR A 140 -7.08 -12.97 30.19
CA THR A 140 -7.78 -12.84 31.48
C THR A 140 -9.13 -13.55 31.49
N SER A 141 -9.55 -14.18 30.39
CA SER A 141 -10.85 -14.84 30.22
C SER A 141 -12.06 -13.93 30.50
N THR A 142 -11.92 -12.64 30.18
CA THR A 142 -13.00 -11.65 30.28
C THR A 142 -13.63 -11.37 28.93
N ALA A 143 -14.86 -10.87 28.93
CA ALA A 143 -15.53 -10.48 27.70
C ALA A 143 -14.86 -9.24 27.08
N ALA A 144 -14.38 -9.36 25.85
CA ALA A 144 -13.81 -8.23 25.12
C ALA A 144 -14.91 -7.22 24.74
N MET A 145 -14.70 -5.96 25.12
CA MET A 145 -15.58 -4.84 24.72
C MET A 145 -15.66 -4.70 23.20
N LYS A 146 -16.81 -4.19 22.71
CA LYS A 146 -16.96 -3.82 21.30
C LYS A 146 -16.08 -2.62 20.98
N ARG A 147 -15.55 -2.58 19.76
CA ARG A 147 -14.59 -1.54 19.33
C ARG A 147 -15.05 -0.11 19.56
N GLY A 148 -16.30 0.21 19.20
CA GLY A 148 -16.84 1.57 19.36
C GLY A 148 -16.95 2.00 20.81
N GLU A 149 -17.39 1.09 21.69
CA GLU A 149 -17.47 1.32 23.13
C GLU A 149 -16.08 1.52 23.75
N TRP A 150 -15.13 0.65 23.38
CA TRP A 150 -13.74 0.77 23.81
C TRP A 150 -13.11 2.10 23.35
N TYR A 151 -13.36 2.53 22.11
CA TYR A 151 -12.92 3.84 21.62
C TYR A 151 -13.58 5.00 22.37
N GLY A 152 -14.85 4.89 22.73
CA GLY A 152 -15.54 5.90 23.53
C GLY A 152 -14.93 6.07 24.92
N ILE A 153 -14.62 4.95 25.60
CA ILE A 153 -13.93 4.98 26.89
C ILE A 153 -12.53 5.60 26.74
N LEU A 154 -11.76 5.16 25.74
CA LEU A 154 -10.43 5.70 25.47
C LEU A 154 -10.48 7.21 25.19
N GLN A 155 -11.43 7.66 24.38
CA GLN A 155 -11.64 9.08 24.10
C GLN A 155 -11.90 9.86 25.39
N ASN A 156 -12.79 9.37 26.25
CA ASN A 156 -13.10 10.03 27.52
C ASN A 156 -11.89 10.08 28.45
N GLN A 157 -11.08 9.02 28.52
CA GLN A 157 -9.83 9.00 29.29
C GLN A 157 -8.83 10.03 28.77
N LEU A 158 -8.64 10.11 27.45
CA LEU A 158 -7.73 11.07 26.82
C LEU A 158 -8.20 12.52 27.04
N LEU A 159 -9.51 12.78 27.11
CA LEU A 159 -10.06 14.11 27.41
C LEU A 159 -9.91 14.51 28.88
N GLN A 160 -9.69 13.56 29.78
CA GLN A 160 -9.49 13.83 31.21
C GLN A 160 -8.02 14.11 31.57
N LEU A 161 -7.08 13.88 30.64
CA LEU A 161 -5.65 14.15 30.86
C LEU A 161 -5.41 15.66 31.07
N LYS A 162 -4.60 15.97 32.09
CA LYS A 162 -4.20 17.34 32.44
C LYS A 162 -2.71 17.54 32.22
N ALA A 163 -2.25 18.79 32.25
CA ALA A 163 -0.84 19.13 32.10
C ALA A 163 0.04 18.43 33.15
N GLU A 164 -0.51 18.22 34.35
CA GLU A 164 0.17 17.52 35.44
C GLU A 164 0.52 16.06 35.09
N ASP A 165 -0.28 15.40 34.26
CA ASP A 165 -0.06 13.99 33.86
C ASP A 165 1.13 13.82 32.88
N PHE A 166 1.66 14.93 32.35
CA PHE A 166 2.80 14.96 31.44
C PHE A 166 4.11 15.42 32.12
N VAL A 167 4.09 15.69 33.42
CA VAL A 167 5.27 16.15 34.18
C VAL A 167 6.33 15.04 34.21
N GLY A 168 7.55 15.36 33.77
CA GLY A 168 8.67 14.41 33.65
C GLY A 168 8.96 13.94 32.22
N VAL A 169 8.08 14.24 31.26
CA VAL A 169 8.45 14.22 29.85
C VAL A 169 9.35 15.44 29.63
N MET A 170 10.61 15.21 29.26
CA MET A 170 11.51 16.29 28.89
C MET A 170 10.96 16.96 27.62
N GLU A 171 10.14 18.00 27.80
CA GLU A 171 9.66 18.87 26.75
C GLU A 171 10.87 19.30 25.94
N THR A 172 10.98 18.79 24.71
CA THR A 172 11.97 19.36 23.79
C THR A 172 11.49 20.78 23.55
N PRO A 173 12.23 21.82 24.00
CA PRO A 173 11.74 23.18 23.97
C PRO A 173 11.27 23.49 22.56
N PRO A 174 10.08 24.12 22.40
CA PRO A 174 9.57 24.43 21.07
C PRO A 174 10.68 25.17 20.33
N PRO A 175 11.06 24.72 19.11
CA PRO A 175 12.05 25.45 18.34
C PRO A 175 11.54 26.88 18.25
N SER A 176 12.31 27.82 18.80
CA SER A 176 11.90 29.21 18.86
C SER A 176 11.32 29.64 17.52
N ASN A 177 10.27 30.46 17.54
CA ASN A 177 9.68 31.10 16.36
C ASN A 177 10.66 32.06 15.63
N GLN A 178 11.96 31.77 15.65
CA GLN A 178 12.76 32.04 14.49
C GLN A 178 12.01 31.40 13.32
N LYS A 179 11.46 32.24 12.44
CA LYS A 179 11.22 31.85 11.06
C LYS A 179 12.44 31.01 10.71
N ARG A 180 12.29 29.69 10.63
CA ARG A 180 13.30 28.87 9.98
C ARG A 180 13.34 29.49 8.61
N LYS A 181 14.25 30.45 8.40
CA LYS A 181 14.99 30.54 7.15
C LYS A 181 15.37 29.09 7.01
N ARG A 182 14.65 28.35 6.15
CA ARG A 182 15.17 27.11 5.65
C ARG A 182 16.57 27.53 5.28
N SER A 183 17.56 27.06 6.05
CA SER A 183 18.89 26.97 5.49
C SER A 183 18.58 26.32 4.15
N GLN A 184 18.89 27.01 3.05
CA GLN A 184 19.03 26.27 1.82
C GLN A 184 20.05 25.22 2.23
N LEU A 185 19.56 24.01 2.52
CA LEU A 185 20.35 22.81 2.50
C LEU A 185 20.68 22.72 1.01
N ARG A 186 21.62 23.57 0.58
CA ARG A 186 22.58 23.21 -0.42
C ARG A 186 23.36 22.09 0.25
N LEU A 187 22.72 20.92 0.34
CA LEU A 187 23.45 19.68 0.20
C LEU A 187 24.20 19.92 -1.10
N SER A 188 25.47 20.33 -0.98
CA SER A 188 26.38 20.37 -2.10
C SER A 188 26.52 18.92 -2.51
N HIS A 189 25.61 18.45 -3.36
CA HIS A 189 25.74 17.17 -4.01
C HIS A 189 26.95 17.29 -4.92
N ALA A 190 28.11 16.89 -4.41
CA ALA A 190 29.31 16.74 -5.22
C ALA A 190 29.15 15.47 -6.06
N PHE A 191 29.45 15.56 -7.35
CA PHE A 191 29.49 14.38 -8.21
C PHE A 191 30.68 13.51 -7.80
N GLU A 192 30.41 12.35 -7.20
CA GLU A 192 31.42 11.31 -7.05
C GLU A 192 31.49 10.48 -8.33
N GLN A 193 32.70 10.37 -8.87
CA GLN A 193 32.97 9.56 -10.04
C GLN A 193 32.91 8.08 -9.65
N CYS A 194 32.17 7.28 -10.41
CA CYS A 194 32.11 5.83 -10.18
C CYS A 194 33.42 5.19 -10.70
N GLU A 195 34.09 4.43 -9.83
CA GLU A 195 35.32 3.68 -10.15
C GLU A 195 35.05 2.36 -10.90
N ASP A 196 33.77 2.01 -11.13
CA ASP A 196 33.38 0.82 -11.88
C ASP A 196 33.82 0.94 -13.36
N TRP A 197 34.59 -0.03 -13.87
CA TRP A 197 34.94 -0.15 -15.29
C TRP A 197 34.11 -1.23 -15.99
N VAL A 198 33.72 -0.98 -17.24
CA VAL A 198 33.00 -1.95 -18.08
C VAL A 198 33.60 -1.95 -19.50
N THR A 199 33.79 -3.14 -20.05
CA THR A 199 34.20 -3.31 -21.45
C THR A 199 32.96 -3.30 -22.34
N VAL A 200 32.87 -2.33 -23.25
CA VAL A 200 31.79 -2.26 -24.25
C VAL A 200 32.43 -2.21 -25.63
N SER A 201 32.13 -3.20 -26.47
CA SER A 201 32.69 -3.34 -27.83
C SER A 201 34.23 -3.32 -27.86
N GLY A 202 34.86 -4.03 -26.91
CA GLY A 202 36.33 -4.12 -26.82
C GLY A 202 37.04 -2.90 -26.24
N VAL A 203 36.29 -1.83 -25.92
CA VAL A 203 36.85 -0.60 -25.33
C VAL A 203 36.52 -0.54 -23.84
N HIS A 204 37.55 -0.36 -23.01
CA HIS A 204 37.38 -0.12 -21.58
C HIS A 204 36.82 1.28 -21.36
N ARG A 205 35.61 1.37 -20.80
CA ARG A 205 34.96 2.63 -20.45
C ARG A 205 34.50 2.60 -19.01
N ARG A 206 34.62 3.72 -18.30
CA ARG A 206 34.05 3.85 -16.96
C ARG A 206 32.53 3.79 -17.02
N ARG A 207 31.91 3.11 -16.05
CA ARG A 207 30.46 2.93 -15.96
C ARG A 207 29.80 4.24 -15.57
N GLN A 208 29.12 4.88 -16.52
CA GLN A 208 28.27 6.03 -16.22
C GLN A 208 26.87 5.55 -15.82
N ARG A 209 26.46 5.82 -14.58
CA ARG A 209 25.09 5.60 -14.10
C ARG A 209 24.26 6.87 -14.33
N SER A 210 23.72 7.04 -15.53
CA SER A 210 22.83 8.18 -15.81
C SER A 210 21.44 7.95 -15.19
N CYS A 211 20.95 8.87 -14.37
CA CYS A 211 19.57 8.84 -13.90
C CYS A 211 18.61 9.07 -15.08
N LYS A 212 17.63 8.18 -15.26
CA LYS A 212 16.71 8.20 -16.40
C LYS A 212 15.75 9.40 -16.39
N VAL A 213 15.53 9.99 -15.21
CA VAL A 213 14.78 11.24 -15.03
C VAL A 213 15.64 12.41 -15.54
N CYS A 214 16.89 12.51 -15.06
CA CYS A 214 17.82 13.58 -15.42
C CYS A 214 18.21 13.60 -16.90
N LEU A 215 18.30 12.43 -17.53
CA LEU A 215 18.55 12.31 -18.97
C LEU A 215 17.39 12.81 -19.85
N ARG A 216 16.17 12.90 -19.30
CA ARG A 216 14.94 13.09 -20.10
C ARG A 216 14.19 14.38 -19.82
N THR A 217 14.49 15.08 -18.75
CA THR A 217 13.89 16.38 -18.41
C THR A 217 14.32 17.46 -19.40
N ASP A 218 15.62 17.52 -19.72
CA ASP A 218 16.17 18.44 -20.71
C ASP A 218 17.26 17.76 -21.55
N ARG A 219 17.12 17.76 -22.88
CA ARG A 219 18.12 17.21 -23.81
C ARG A 219 19.38 18.08 -23.90
N LYS A 220 19.30 19.34 -23.46
CA LYS A 220 20.43 20.28 -23.44
C LYS A 220 21.23 20.18 -22.14
N LYS A 221 20.62 19.71 -21.04
CA LYS A 221 21.32 19.45 -19.77
C LYS A 221 22.00 18.09 -19.84
N LYS A 222 23.30 18.02 -19.50
CA LYS A 222 24.01 16.75 -19.42
C LYS A 222 23.47 15.97 -18.21
N SER A 223 23.15 14.68 -18.37
CA SER A 223 22.51 13.86 -17.31
C SER A 223 23.30 13.70 -16.01
N PHE A 224 24.55 14.13 -16.01
CA PHE A 224 25.46 14.17 -14.87
C PHE A 224 25.63 15.57 -14.29
N ALA A 225 24.88 16.57 -14.75
CA ALA A 225 24.97 17.95 -14.27
C ALA A 225 23.75 18.37 -13.45
N THR A 226 22.72 17.54 -13.37
CA THR A 226 21.51 17.77 -12.58
C THR A 226 21.07 16.51 -11.86
N THR A 227 20.66 16.68 -10.61
CA THR A 227 20.13 15.60 -9.78
C THR A 227 18.61 15.50 -9.91
N CYS A 228 18.04 14.34 -9.57
CA CYS A 228 16.58 14.20 -9.53
C CYS A 228 15.93 15.10 -8.48
N PHE A 229 16.69 15.52 -7.46
CA PHE A 229 16.25 16.43 -6.42
C PHE A 229 16.11 17.86 -6.94
N GLU A 230 17.14 18.40 -7.60
CA GLU A 230 17.11 19.73 -8.24
C GLU A 230 16.04 19.78 -9.34
N ILE A 231 15.90 18.72 -10.13
CA ILE A 231 14.82 18.63 -11.12
C ILE A 231 13.44 18.68 -10.46
N TRP A 232 13.26 18.02 -9.32
CA TRP A 232 11.98 18.01 -8.63
C TRP A 232 11.65 19.36 -7.99
N HIS A 233 12.63 20.01 -7.36
CA HIS A 233 12.42 21.24 -6.61
C HIS A 233 12.50 22.50 -7.48
N ASP A 234 13.46 22.56 -8.41
CA ASP A 234 13.75 23.75 -9.20
C ASP A 234 13.04 23.70 -10.56
N ASP A 235 13.14 22.58 -11.29
CA ASP A 235 12.55 22.48 -12.64
C ASP A 235 11.04 22.15 -12.59
N PHE A 236 10.58 21.36 -11.62
CA PHE A 236 9.17 20.91 -11.52
C PHE A 236 8.36 21.63 -10.44
N ASP A 237 8.96 22.57 -9.71
CA ASP A 237 8.33 23.30 -8.61
C ASP A 237 7.55 22.37 -7.66
N CYS A 238 8.24 21.37 -7.12
CA CYS A 238 7.66 20.33 -6.26
C CYS A 238 6.45 19.59 -6.87
N GLY A 239 6.38 19.52 -8.20
CA GLY A 239 5.36 18.79 -8.95
C GLY A 239 4.27 19.66 -9.60
N GLN A 240 4.35 20.99 -9.50
CA GLN A 240 3.40 21.92 -10.13
C GLN A 240 3.63 22.10 -11.63
N THR A 241 4.88 22.08 -12.08
CA THR A 241 5.27 22.41 -13.46
C THR A 241 5.84 21.20 -14.22
N ILE A 242 5.38 19.99 -13.90
CA ILE A 242 5.85 18.76 -14.55
C ILE A 242 5.50 18.79 -16.06
N PRO A 243 6.50 18.73 -16.96
CA PRO A 243 6.24 18.72 -18.39
C PRO A 243 5.36 17.53 -18.83
N ALA A 244 4.27 17.82 -19.55
CA ALA A 244 3.30 16.82 -20.01
C ALA A 244 3.91 15.64 -20.81
N LYS A 245 5.04 15.89 -21.49
CA LYS A 245 5.85 14.89 -22.21
C LYS A 245 6.38 13.76 -21.31
N LEU A 246 6.53 13.99 -20.01
CA LEU A 246 7.04 13.02 -19.04
C LEU A 246 5.92 12.14 -18.44
N GLY A 247 4.72 12.68 -18.27
CA GLY A 247 3.58 11.98 -17.66
C GLY A 247 3.09 10.75 -18.42
N LYS A 248 3.42 10.62 -19.72
CA LYS A 248 3.11 9.42 -20.53
C LYS A 248 4.09 8.26 -20.32
N ARG A 249 5.27 8.52 -19.73
CA ARG A 249 6.36 7.53 -19.62
C ARG A 249 6.80 7.24 -18.18
N PHE A 250 6.38 8.07 -17.22
CA PHE A 250 6.59 7.86 -15.79
C PHE A 250 5.24 7.94 -15.07
N VAL A 251 4.97 6.99 -14.18
CA VAL A 251 3.81 7.05 -13.28
C VAL A 251 4.14 8.05 -12.19
N LEU A 252 3.74 9.31 -12.40
CA LEU A 252 3.85 10.37 -11.41
C LEU A 252 2.53 10.45 -10.65
N ARG A 253 2.58 10.48 -9.31
CA ARG A 253 1.38 10.77 -8.52
C ARG A 253 0.97 12.20 -8.85
N ARG A 254 -0.15 12.36 -9.56
CA ARG A 254 -0.73 13.68 -9.81
C ARG A 254 -1.08 14.29 -8.44
N LEU A 255 -0.79 15.58 -8.28
CA LEU A 255 -1.43 16.36 -7.22
C LEU A 255 -2.96 16.25 -7.43
N GLY A 256 -3.69 16.11 -6.33
CA GLY A 256 -5.15 16.17 -6.38
C GLY A 256 -5.56 17.50 -7.01
N GLN A 257 -6.47 17.46 -7.99
CA GLN A 257 -7.01 18.67 -8.57
C GLN A 257 -7.62 19.55 -7.47
N GLU A 258 -7.54 20.87 -7.63
CA GLU A 258 -8.34 21.78 -6.82
C GLU A 258 -9.81 21.35 -6.92
N ALA A 259 -10.48 21.25 -5.78
CA ALA A 259 -11.83 20.75 -5.71
C ALA A 259 -12.74 21.69 -6.50
N GLY A 260 -13.15 21.28 -7.70
CA GLY A 260 -14.18 21.97 -8.47
C GLY A 260 -15.50 21.98 -7.71
N GLU A 261 -16.44 22.82 -8.17
CA GLU A 261 -17.76 22.92 -7.56
C GLU A 261 -18.40 21.54 -7.38
N ARG A 262 -18.86 21.30 -6.15
CA ARG A 262 -19.48 20.05 -5.75
C ARG A 262 -20.71 19.81 -6.62
N LYS A 263 -20.67 18.79 -7.47
CA LYS A 263 -21.86 18.33 -8.18
C LYS A 263 -22.89 17.84 -7.16
N LYS A 264 -24.14 18.32 -7.29
CA LYS A 264 -25.26 17.86 -6.46
C LYS A 264 -25.40 16.35 -6.55
N THR A 265 -25.58 15.72 -5.41
CA THR A 265 -25.76 14.27 -5.30
C THR A 265 -27.14 13.86 -5.82
N ARG A 266 -27.28 12.61 -6.27
CA ARG A 266 -28.57 12.07 -6.77
C ARG A 266 -29.73 12.26 -5.80
N ARG A 267 -29.45 12.23 -4.49
CA ARG A 267 -30.42 12.47 -3.42
C ARG A 267 -30.88 13.94 -3.36
N GLU A 268 -29.97 14.89 -3.59
CA GLU A 268 -30.31 16.33 -3.65
C GLU A 268 -31.14 16.66 -4.91
N LEU A 269 -30.93 15.94 -6.03
CA LEU A 269 -31.76 16.08 -7.23
C LEU A 269 -33.16 15.50 -7.05
N GLN A 270 -33.30 14.40 -6.31
CA GLN A 270 -34.60 13.78 -6.03
C GLN A 270 -35.47 14.60 -5.06
N LEU A 271 -34.85 15.31 -4.11
CA LEU A 271 -35.58 16.20 -3.19
C LEU A 271 -36.10 17.47 -3.87
N LEU A 272 -35.40 17.96 -4.90
CA LEU A 272 -35.90 19.08 -5.71
C LEU A 272 -37.03 18.67 -6.67
N ALA A 273 -37.03 17.41 -7.12
CA ALA A 273 -38.09 16.87 -7.98
C ALA A 273 -39.37 16.46 -7.23
N GLY A 274 -39.31 16.33 -5.90
CA GLY A 274 -40.44 15.93 -5.06
C GLY A 274 -41.12 17.08 -4.31
N GLY A 275 -40.79 18.33 -4.65
CA GLY A 275 -41.35 19.53 -4.01
C GLY A 275 -42.35 20.31 -4.86
N GLU A 276 -42.72 19.80 -6.04
CA GLU A 276 -43.70 20.43 -6.95
C GLU A 276 -44.91 19.50 -7.17
N GLU A 277 -45.54 19.00 -6.11
CA GLU A 277 -46.90 18.43 -6.19
C GLU A 277 -47.64 18.71 -4.87
N GLY A 278 -48.60 19.65 -4.90
CA GLY A 278 -49.55 19.90 -3.82
C GLY A 278 -49.98 21.36 -3.70
N ASP A 279 -50.98 21.77 -4.47
CA ASP A 279 -52.27 22.30 -3.98
C ASP A 279 -52.98 23.12 -5.07
N ASP A 280 -53.78 22.44 -5.89
CA ASP A 280 -54.95 23.02 -6.57
C ASP A 280 -56.19 22.32 -5.99
N GLU A 281 -56.72 22.83 -4.88
CA GLU A 281 -58.12 22.61 -4.49
C GLU A 281 -58.93 23.81 -5.00
N ASN A 282 -59.78 23.51 -5.97
CA ASN A 282 -60.72 24.42 -6.61
C ASN A 282 -62.04 24.36 -5.83
N ASP A 283 -62.51 25.50 -5.33
CA ASP A 283 -63.83 25.67 -4.70
C ASP A 283 -64.56 26.81 -5.42
N SER A 284 -65.47 26.49 -6.35
CA SER A 284 -66.77 27.17 -6.56
C SER A 284 -67.63 26.49 -7.64
N ASP A 285 -68.86 26.17 -7.21
CA ASP A 285 -70.12 25.81 -7.90
C ASP A 285 -70.27 24.48 -8.68
#